data_AF-A0A3N5W8A8-F1
#
_entry.id   AF-A0A3N5W8A8-F1
#
_cell.length_a   1.000
_cell.length_b   1.000
_cell.length_c   1.000
_cell.angle_alpha   90.00
_cell.angle_beta   90.00
_cell.angle_gamma   90.00
#
_symmetry.space_group_name_H-M   'P 1'
#
loop_
_entity.id
_entity.type
_entity.pdbx_description
1 polymer ?
#
loop_
_entity_poly.entity_id
_entity_poly.type
_entity_poly.pdbx_seq_one_letter_code
_entity_poly.pdbx_strand_id
1 'polypeptide(L)'
;MDLAPSRMERAEDPADELRRGADRIACIILHGDLPDIDVEIEIANLRRRCAELLPDRVELFDQVYVSRFRRLKEQFPREQD
;
A
#
# COMPACT_ATOMS: atom_id res chain seq x y z
N MET A 1 -31.78 13.16 25.45
CA MET A 1 -30.87 13.90 24.55
C MET A 1 -29.70 12.97 24.32
N ASP A 2 -29.80 12.11 23.31
CA ASP A 2 -28.71 11.20 22.94
C ASP A 2 -27.60 12.06 22.32
N LEU A 3 -26.48 12.16 23.04
CA LEU A 3 -25.24 12.65 22.47
C LEU A 3 -24.78 11.59 21.47
N ALA A 4 -25.17 11.76 20.21
CA ALA A 4 -24.57 11.02 19.12
C ALA A 4 -23.03 11.17 19.22
N PRO A 5 -22.26 10.09 19.08
CA PRO A 5 -20.82 10.18 19.17
C PRO A 5 -20.31 11.22 18.18
N SER A 6 -19.43 12.10 18.66
CA SER A 6 -18.75 13.11 17.85
C SER A 6 -18.15 12.45 16.61
N ARG A 7 -18.17 13.15 15.47
CA ARG A 7 -17.62 12.71 14.17
C ARG A 7 -16.12 12.37 14.21
N MET A 8 -15.46 12.64 15.34
CA MET A 8 -14.07 12.36 15.66
C MET A 8 -14.00 10.99 16.36
N GLU A 9 -13.14 10.07 15.88
CA GLU A 9 -12.88 8.72 16.44
C GLU A 9 -13.69 7.54 15.89
N ARG A 10 -13.89 7.46 14.56
CA ARG A 10 -13.74 6.14 13.95
C ARG A 10 -12.26 5.96 13.68
N ALA A 11 -11.59 5.10 14.46
CA ALA A 11 -10.29 4.60 14.08
C ALA A 11 -10.37 4.17 12.61
N GLU A 12 -9.48 4.72 11.78
CA GLU A 12 -9.47 4.41 10.36
C GLU A 12 -9.28 2.89 10.19
N ASP A 13 -10.10 2.26 9.34
CA ASP A 13 -9.99 0.82 9.11
C ASP A 13 -8.57 0.52 8.59
N PRO A 14 -7.80 -0.34 9.28
CA PRO A 14 -6.46 -0.72 8.82
C PRO A 14 -6.42 -1.21 7.37
N ALA A 15 -7.48 -1.87 6.89
CA ALA A 15 -7.58 -2.32 5.52
C ALA A 15 -7.67 -1.14 4.52
N ASP A 16 -8.37 -0.06 4.89
CA ASP A 16 -8.45 1.15 4.08
C ASP A 16 -7.10 1.90 4.05
N GLU A 17 -6.35 1.90 5.16
CA GLU A 17 -4.99 2.46 5.22
C GLU A 17 -4.06 1.74 4.23
N LEU A 18 -4.04 0.41 4.29
CA LEU A 18 -3.24 -0.41 3.39
C LEU A 18 -3.66 -0.24 1.93
N ARG A 19 -4.97 -0.18 1.64
CA ARG A 19 -5.49 0.05 0.28
C ARG A 19 -4.99 1.37 -0.28
N ARG A 20 -5.11 2.46 0.47
CA ARG A 20 -4.63 3.78 0.02
C ARG A 20 -3.11 3.79 -0.20
N GLY A 21 -2.35 3.12 0.67
CA GLY A 21 -0.92 2.93 0.47
C GLY A 21 -0.60 2.19 -0.83
N ALA A 22 -1.32 1.11 -1.10
CA ALA A 22 -1.12 0.33 -2.31
C ALA A 22 -1.48 1.11 -3.59
N ASP A 23 -2.55 1.91 -3.54
CA ASP A 23 -2.93 2.75 -4.67
C ASP A 23 -1.90 3.86 -4.93
N ARG A 24 -1.28 4.43 -3.89
CA ARG A 24 -0.15 5.37 -4.06
C ARG A 24 1.04 4.70 -4.75
N ILE A 25 1.43 3.50 -4.32
CA ILE A 25 2.53 2.76 -4.95
C ILE A 25 2.21 2.45 -6.42
N ALA A 26 0.98 2.04 -6.73
CA ALA A 26 0.56 1.81 -8.10
C ALA A 26 0.69 3.09 -8.95
N CYS A 27 0.29 4.25 -8.42
CA CYS A 27 0.50 5.53 -9.10
C CYS A 27 1.99 5.85 -9.30
N ILE A 28 2.86 5.57 -8.32
CA ILE A 28 4.31 5.77 -8.47
C ILE A 28 4.86 4.88 -9.59
N ILE A 29 4.49 3.60 -9.63
CA ILE A 29 4.94 2.66 -10.68
C ILE A 29 4.49 3.14 -12.07
N LEU A 30 3.26 3.64 -12.20
CA LEU A 30 2.69 4.00 -13.50
C LEU A 30 3.08 5.40 -13.99
N HIS A 31 3.29 6.33 -13.07
CA HIS A 31 3.36 7.77 -13.40
C HIS A 31 4.45 8.53 -12.66
N GLY A 32 5.10 7.93 -11.67
CA GLY A 32 6.18 8.58 -10.93
C GLY A 32 7.51 8.49 -11.68
N ASP A 33 8.46 9.34 -11.30
CA ASP A 33 9.85 9.34 -11.78
C ASP A 33 10.82 8.69 -10.77
N LEU A 34 10.28 8.00 -9.76
CA LEU A 34 11.06 7.39 -8.70
C LEU A 34 11.91 6.21 -9.23
N PRO A 35 13.20 6.11 -8.90
CA PRO A 35 14.00 4.91 -9.20
C PRO A 35 13.33 3.62 -8.72
N ASP A 36 13.55 2.50 -9.42
CA ASP A 36 12.87 1.25 -9.08
C ASP A 36 13.21 0.76 -7.66
N ILE A 37 14.43 1.05 -7.19
CA ILE A 37 14.86 0.78 -5.81
C ILE A 37 14.00 1.51 -4.77
N ASP A 38 13.61 2.75 -5.04
CA ASP A 38 12.80 3.54 -4.13
C ASP A 38 11.35 3.03 -4.12
N VAL A 39 10.86 2.52 -5.25
CA VAL A 39 9.57 1.82 -5.30
C VAL A 39 9.58 0.56 -4.43
N GLU A 40 10.66 -0.23 -4.49
CA GLU A 40 10.83 -1.40 -3.63
C GLU A 40 10.88 -1.03 -2.15
N ILE A 41 11.51 0.08 -1.80
CA ILE A 41 11.51 0.62 -0.42
C ILE A 41 10.09 0.95 0.02
N GLU A 42 9.28 1.61 -0.82
CA GLU A 42 7.88 1.93 -0.49
C GLU A 42 7.02 0.67 -0.33
N ILE A 43 7.23 -0.35 -1.16
CA ILE A 43 6.56 -1.65 -1.01
C ILE A 43 6.94 -2.30 0.32
N ALA A 44 8.23 -2.32 0.68
CA ALA A 44 8.72 -2.87 1.92
C ALA A 44 8.15 -2.12 3.15
N ASN A 45 8.05 -0.79 3.06
CA ASN A 45 7.45 0.05 4.11
C ASN A 45 5.96 -0.27 4.29
N LEU A 46 5.20 -0.40 3.20
CA LEU A 46 3.78 -0.75 3.27
C LEU A 46 3.57 -2.17 3.82
N ARG A 47 4.43 -3.11 3.45
CA ARG A 47 4.42 -4.47 3.99
C ARG A 47 4.71 -4.49 5.50
N ARG A 48 5.70 -3.72 5.97
CA ARG A 48 5.99 -3.55 7.40
C ARG A 48 4.78 -2.97 8.13
N ARG A 49 4.12 -1.98 7.52
CA ARG A 49 2.89 -1.40 8.07
C ARG A 49 1.75 -2.41 8.18
N CYS A 50 1.60 -3.31 7.20
CA CYS A 50 0.66 -4.42 7.30
C CYS A 50 1.00 -5.35 8.47
N ALA A 51 2.27 -5.64 8.71
CA ALA A 51 2.68 -6.49 9.83
C ALA A 51 2.38 -5.85 11.20
N GLU A 52 2.45 -4.52 11.30
CA GLU A 52 2.08 -3.77 12.51
C GLU A 52 0.57 -3.75 12.75
N LEU A 53 -0.22 -3.54 11.70
CA LEU A 53 -1.67 -3.34 11.80
C LEU A 53 -2.48 -4.63 11.78
N LEU A 54 -2.06 -5.59 10.95
CA LEU A 54 -2.79 -6.81 10.61
C LEU A 54 -1.80 -7.98 10.43
N PRO A 55 -1.13 -8.43 11.52
CA PRO A 55 -0.06 -9.42 11.45
C PRO A 55 -0.49 -10.73 10.77
N ASP A 56 -1.72 -11.19 11.00
CA ASP A 56 -2.27 -12.42 10.41
C ASP A 56 -2.60 -12.29 8.90
N ARG A 57 -2.42 -11.10 8.32
CA ARG A 57 -2.75 -10.80 6.92
C ARG A 57 -1.53 -10.51 6.05
N VAL A 58 -0.31 -10.62 6.58
CA VAL A 58 0.92 -10.32 5.82
C VAL A 58 1.07 -11.24 4.61
N GLU A 59 0.77 -12.53 4.75
CA GLU A 59 0.82 -13.45 3.61
C GLU A 59 -0.21 -13.10 2.53
N LEU A 60 -1.42 -12.70 2.94
CA LEU A 60 -2.45 -12.23 2.01
C LEU A 60 -2.03 -10.92 1.32
N PHE A 61 -1.38 -10.01 2.05
CA PHE A 61 -0.80 -8.79 1.50
C PHE A 61 0.20 -9.12 0.39
N ASP A 62 1.11 -10.07 0.62
CA ASP A 62 2.10 -10.50 -0.37
C ASP A 62 1.42 -11.09 -1.61
N GLN A 63 0.43 -11.95 -1.43
CA GLN A 63 -0.32 -12.57 -2.54
C GLN A 63 -1.08 -11.54 -3.38
N VAL A 64 -1.65 -10.51 -2.75
CA VAL A 64 -2.50 -9.53 -3.43
C VAL A 64 -1.68 -8.36 -3.98
N TYR A 65 -0.98 -7.64 -3.11
CA TYR A 65 -0.34 -6.37 -3.48
C TYR A 65 1.02 -6.57 -4.13
N VAL A 66 1.88 -7.44 -3.61
CA VAL A 66 3.20 -7.67 -4.24
C VAL A 66 3.02 -8.27 -5.63
N SER A 67 2.11 -9.23 -5.80
CA SER A 67 1.73 -9.76 -7.12
C SER A 67 1.21 -8.68 -8.07
N ARG A 68 0.38 -7.74 -7.57
CA ARG A 68 -0.12 -6.60 -8.36
C ARG A 68 1.02 -5.70 -8.81
N PHE A 69 1.91 -5.30 -7.89
CA PHE A 69 3.03 -4.40 -8.21
C PHE A 69 3.99 -5.03 -9.20
N ARG A 70 4.31 -6.32 -9.03
CA ARG A 70 5.13 -7.07 -9.98
C ARG A 70 4.55 -7.02 -11.40
N ARG A 71 3.25 -7.30 -11.54
CA ARG A 71 2.58 -7.23 -12.85
C ARG A 71 2.63 -5.83 -13.45
N LEU A 72 2.43 -4.79 -12.62
CA LEU A 72 2.52 -3.40 -13.10
C LEU A 72 3.93 -3.08 -13.61
N LYS A 73 4.98 -3.47 -12.88
CA LYS A 73 6.38 -3.26 -13.33
C LYS A 73 6.70 -4.01 -14.62
N GLU A 74 6.23 -5.25 -14.75
CA GLU A 74 6.41 -6.06 -15.97
C GLU A 74 5.68 -5.45 -17.18
N GLN A 75 4.50 -4.85 -16.98
CA GLN A 75 3.69 -4.25 -18.05
C GLN A 75 4.16 -2.84 -18.43
N PHE A 76 4.72 -2.09 -17.48
CA PHE A 76 5.18 -0.72 -17.63
C PHE A 76 6.65 -0.63 -17.21
N PRO A 77 7.57 -1.23 -17.99
CA PRO A 77 8.99 -1.20 -17.67
C PRO A 77 9.48 0.24 -17.60
N ARG A 78 10.12 0.57 -16.49
CA ARG A 78 10.74 1.87 -16.22
C ARG A 78 12.15 1.86 -16.79
N GLU A 79 12.61 2.97 -17.35
CA GLU A 79 14.01 3.10 -17.80
C GLU A 79 14.93 2.94 -16.57
N GLN A 80 15.89 2.01 -16.67
CA GLN A 80 16.86 1.73 -15.60
C GLN A 80 17.98 2.76 -15.72
N ASP A 81 18.05 3.73 -14.82
CA ASP A 81 19.25 4.54 -14.57
C ASP A 81 20.10 3.93 -13.44
#